data_AF-A0A5M3X6Q5-F1
#
_entry.id   AF-A0A5M3X6Q5-F1
#
_cell.length_a   1.000
_cell.length_b   1.000
_cell.length_c   1.000
_cell.angle_alpha   90.00
_cell.angle_beta   90.00
_cell.angle_gamma   90.00
#
_symmetry.space_group_name_H-M   'P 1'
#
loop_
_entity.id
_entity.type
_entity.pdbx_description
1 polymer ?
#
loop_
_entity_poly.entity_id
_entity_poly.type
_entity_poly.pdbx_seq_one_letter_code
_entity_poly.pdbx_strand_id
1 'polypeptide(L)'
;MSRLGPVYTLAVGAVLTVALGVASAQASPAVEQATATPIETASTAPPVAEEEAPTPEETAPPEEAAPADTTPKKVDYAGVVQGNGGLVAISIRNGKAVAYFCDGHIEAWLKGTAENNTVTLEGKDALITASLGGGKAQGRVEFKGKSWRFSAAVVKKPSGLYRATAQVRGARIVGGWIKLPSGQSVGRLTIGESGAGEAAAAFEGGVVTWYGIPLTPQEPDAFIDTINP
;
A
#
# COMPACT_ATOMS: atom_id res chain seq x y z
N MET A 1 -53.63 1.21 -6.95
CA MET A 1 -53.75 1.31 -8.43
C MET A 1 -53.48 2.76 -8.83
N SER A 2 -52.56 2.95 -9.78
CA SER A 2 -52.34 4.15 -10.62
C SER A 2 -51.94 5.45 -9.92
N ARG A 3 -50.71 6.00 -10.02
CA ARG A 3 -49.81 6.39 -11.15
C ARG A 3 -49.87 7.90 -11.44
N LEU A 4 -48.69 8.45 -11.76
CA LEU A 4 -48.36 9.73 -12.40
C LEU A 4 -48.24 10.93 -11.43
N GLY A 5 -47.17 11.73 -11.42
CA GLY A 5 -46.05 11.84 -12.34
C GLY A 5 -45.14 13.02 -11.95
N PRO A 6 -44.07 13.26 -12.72
CA PRO A 6 -42.88 14.00 -12.31
C PRO A 6 -42.89 15.45 -12.83
N VAL A 7 -42.25 16.37 -12.12
CA VAL A 7 -41.89 17.68 -12.69
C VAL A 7 -40.40 17.92 -12.49
N TYR A 8 -39.66 17.58 -13.54
CA TYR A 8 -38.32 18.04 -13.83
C TYR A 8 -38.26 19.57 -13.67
N THR A 9 -37.47 20.07 -12.72
CA THR A 9 -37.04 21.47 -12.73
C THR A 9 -35.59 21.53 -13.15
N LEU A 10 -35.44 21.84 -14.43
CA LEU A 10 -34.23 22.19 -15.14
C LEU A 10 -33.61 23.51 -14.60
N ALA A 11 -32.30 23.62 -14.86
CA ALA A 11 -31.53 24.85 -15.03
C ALA A 11 -30.89 25.51 -13.79
N VAL A 12 -29.60 25.22 -13.58
CA VAL A 12 -28.53 26.14 -13.15
C VAL A 12 -27.26 25.54 -13.79
N GLY A 13 -26.51 26.13 -14.72
CA GLY A 13 -25.96 27.49 -14.79
C GLY A 13 -24.43 27.32 -14.87
N ALA A 14 -23.87 27.20 -16.08
CA ALA A 14 -22.44 26.96 -16.28
C ALA A 14 -21.85 27.91 -17.34
N VAL A 15 -21.12 28.92 -16.87
CA VAL A 15 -20.12 29.64 -17.66
C VAL A 15 -18.90 29.77 -16.74
N LEU A 16 -17.77 29.22 -17.16
CA LEU A 16 -16.46 29.74 -16.76
C LEU A 16 -15.41 29.32 -17.80
N THR A 17 -14.96 30.31 -18.57
CA THR A 17 -13.79 30.25 -19.45
C THR A 17 -12.55 30.68 -18.67
N VAL A 18 -11.52 29.84 -18.59
CA VAL A 18 -10.14 30.32 -18.39
C VAL A 18 -9.18 29.39 -19.14
N ALA A 19 -8.58 29.92 -20.20
CA ALA A 19 -7.42 29.35 -20.87
C ALA A 19 -6.17 30.02 -20.30
N LEU A 20 -5.19 29.26 -19.83
CA LEU A 20 -3.80 29.72 -19.72
C LEU A 20 -2.86 28.52 -19.87
N GLY A 21 -2.03 28.57 -20.90
CA GLY A 21 -0.90 27.67 -21.09
C GLY A 21 0.39 28.26 -20.50
N VAL A 22 1.36 27.38 -20.28
CA VAL A 22 2.79 27.70 -20.34
C VAL A 22 3.53 26.41 -20.72
N ALA A 23 4.17 26.45 -21.88
CA ALA A 23 5.14 25.46 -22.31
C ALA A 23 6.47 25.72 -21.59
N SER A 24 7.18 24.67 -21.18
CA SER A 24 8.54 24.79 -20.68
C SER A 24 9.40 23.70 -21.31
N ALA A 25 9.98 24.05 -22.47
CA ALA A 25 11.08 23.32 -23.08
C ALA A 25 12.38 23.93 -22.55
N GLN A 26 13.20 23.15 -21.86
CA GLN A 26 14.51 23.59 -21.40
C GLN A 26 15.51 22.55 -21.91
N ALA A 27 16.38 23.03 -22.80
CA ALA A 27 17.35 22.26 -23.56
C ALA A 27 18.53 21.78 -22.72
N SER A 28 19.14 20.68 -23.17
CA SER A 28 20.47 20.21 -22.78
C SER A 28 21.56 21.25 -23.07
N PRO A 29 22.75 21.08 -22.50
CA PRO A 29 23.82 20.61 -23.37
C PRO A 29 24.60 19.41 -22.81
N ALA A 30 25.03 18.56 -23.74
CA ALA A 30 26.10 17.58 -23.60
C ALA A 30 27.41 18.21 -24.10
N VAL A 31 28.48 18.13 -23.32
CA VAL A 31 29.89 18.39 -23.64
C VAL A 31 30.67 17.73 -22.50
N GLU A 32 31.73 16.93 -22.62
CA GLU A 32 32.49 16.35 -23.73
C GLU A 32 33.51 15.40 -23.08
N GLN A 33 33.84 14.32 -23.78
CA GLN A 33 34.99 13.47 -23.46
C GLN A 33 36.29 14.22 -23.77
N ALA A 34 37.32 14.10 -22.93
CA ALA A 34 38.71 14.07 -23.39
C ALA A 34 39.55 13.33 -22.33
N THR A 35 39.97 12.09 -22.58
CA THR A 35 41.19 11.64 -23.29
C THR A 35 42.42 11.59 -22.37
N ALA A 36 43.11 10.45 -22.49
CA ALA A 36 44.15 9.93 -21.63
C ALA A 36 45.59 10.38 -21.98
N THR A 37 46.48 10.14 -21.00
CA THR A 37 47.92 9.76 -21.08
C THR A 37 48.94 10.72 -21.71
N PRO A 38 50.27 10.46 -21.58
CA PRO A 38 51.13 9.97 -20.48
C PRO A 38 52.20 11.07 -20.12
N ILE A 39 53.30 10.90 -19.36
CA ILE A 39 54.63 10.44 -19.81
C ILE A 39 55.55 10.21 -18.58
N GLU A 40 56.28 9.10 -18.69
CA GLU A 40 57.51 8.59 -18.09
C GLU A 40 58.68 9.58 -17.87
N THR A 41 59.51 9.39 -16.85
CA THR A 41 61.00 9.40 -16.97
C THR A 41 61.65 8.66 -15.81
N ALA A 42 62.54 7.73 -16.17
CA ALA A 42 63.33 6.85 -15.32
C ALA A 42 64.51 7.53 -14.61
N SER A 43 64.97 6.94 -13.50
CA SER A 43 66.37 7.04 -13.06
C SER A 43 66.82 5.73 -12.38
N THR A 44 67.96 5.23 -12.84
CA THR A 44 68.68 3.99 -12.48
C THR A 44 69.87 4.40 -11.58
N ALA A 45 70.20 3.82 -10.42
CA ALA A 45 70.94 2.56 -10.17
C ALA A 45 71.30 2.41 -8.64
N PRO A 46 71.84 1.26 -8.15
CA PRO A 46 71.61 0.63 -6.82
C PRO A 46 72.89 0.51 -5.94
N PRO A 47 73.04 -0.43 -4.95
CA PRO A 47 72.13 -1.05 -3.98
C PRO A 47 72.57 -0.80 -2.51
N VAL A 48 71.65 -0.85 -1.55
CA VAL A 48 72.00 -1.13 -0.15
C VAL A 48 71.05 -2.21 0.36
N ALA A 49 71.64 -3.30 0.83
CA ALA A 49 70.94 -4.38 1.49
C ALA A 49 70.48 -3.89 2.87
N GLU A 50 69.18 -3.88 3.10
CA GLU A 50 68.57 -3.71 4.41
C GLU A 50 67.38 -4.67 4.51
N GLU A 51 67.65 -5.76 5.24
CA GLU A 51 66.79 -6.35 6.27
C GLU A 51 65.27 -6.42 5.97
N GLU A 52 64.80 -7.64 5.70
CA GLU A 52 63.38 -8.01 5.67
C GLU A 52 62.73 -7.69 7.03
N ALA A 53 62.12 -6.51 7.12
CA ALA A 53 61.13 -6.21 8.12
C ALA A 53 59.81 -6.92 7.74
N PRO A 54 59.12 -7.59 8.68
CA PRO A 54 57.85 -8.23 8.38
C PRO A 54 56.83 -7.18 7.91
N THR A 55 56.25 -7.42 6.74
CA THR A 55 55.10 -6.69 6.19
C THR A 55 54.01 -6.61 7.26
N PRO A 56 53.50 -5.42 7.62
CA PRO A 56 52.29 -5.32 8.43
C PRO A 56 51.16 -6.01 7.68
N GLU A 57 50.55 -7.03 8.28
CA GLU A 57 49.27 -7.56 7.79
C GLU A 57 48.30 -6.38 7.67
N GLU A 58 47.98 -6.03 6.42
CA GLU A 58 46.92 -5.10 6.09
C GLU A 58 45.63 -5.69 6.65
N THR A 59 45.24 -5.18 7.81
CA THR A 59 43.96 -5.50 8.43
C THR A 59 42.89 -5.04 7.45
N ALA A 60 42.23 -6.00 6.81
CA ALA A 60 41.09 -5.73 5.95
C ALA A 60 40.11 -4.81 6.70
N PRO A 61 39.61 -3.73 6.07
CA PRO A 61 38.61 -2.87 6.67
C PRO A 61 37.45 -3.73 7.21
N PRO A 62 36.92 -3.45 8.41
CA PRO A 62 35.77 -4.18 8.94
C PRO A 62 34.65 -4.16 7.90
N GLU A 63 34.20 -5.35 7.49
CA GLU A 63 33.05 -5.48 6.62
C GLU A 63 31.84 -4.87 7.35
N GLU A 64 31.40 -3.70 6.89
CA GLU A 64 30.31 -2.97 7.50
C GLU A 64 29.04 -3.81 7.36
N ALA A 65 28.60 -4.37 8.49
CA ALA A 65 27.42 -5.21 8.55
C ALA A 65 26.22 -4.43 7.99
N ALA A 66 25.57 -5.00 6.97
CA ALA A 66 24.38 -4.39 6.38
C ALA A 66 23.35 -4.04 7.48
N PRO A 67 22.75 -2.84 7.43
CA PRO A 67 21.81 -2.41 8.46
C PRO A 67 20.66 -3.41 8.59
N ALA A 68 20.36 -3.82 9.82
CA ALA A 68 19.30 -4.77 10.10
C ALA A 68 17.93 -4.20 9.70
N ASP A 69 17.10 -5.01 9.03
CA ASP A 69 15.74 -4.61 8.68
C ASP A 69 14.89 -4.42 9.95
N THR A 70 14.42 -3.20 10.15
CA THR A 70 13.58 -2.80 11.28
C THR A 70 12.08 -2.91 10.98
N THR A 71 11.71 -3.43 9.81
CA THR A 71 10.32 -3.64 9.41
C THR A 71 9.57 -4.48 10.45
N PRO A 72 8.40 -4.02 10.93
CA PRO A 72 7.61 -4.76 11.90
C PRO A 72 7.21 -6.16 11.38
N LYS A 73 7.53 -7.20 12.15
CA LYS A 73 7.19 -8.60 11.79
C LYS A 73 5.70 -8.90 11.91
N LYS A 74 4.98 -8.29 12.86
CA LYS A 74 3.53 -8.48 13.05
C LYS A 74 2.90 -7.18 13.53
N VAL A 75 2.03 -6.61 12.72
CA VAL A 75 1.34 -5.35 13.04
C VAL A 75 0.10 -5.20 12.17
N ASP A 76 -0.91 -4.53 12.72
CA ASP A 76 -2.13 -4.14 12.02
C ASP A 76 -2.25 -2.62 12.04
N TYR A 77 -2.54 -2.02 10.88
CA TYR A 77 -2.77 -0.60 10.70
C TYR A 77 -4.20 -0.38 10.19
N ALA A 78 -4.86 0.67 10.66
CA ALA A 78 -6.12 1.12 10.08
C ALA A 78 -6.23 2.65 10.14
N GLY A 79 -6.86 3.25 9.14
CA GLY A 79 -7.09 4.69 9.12
C GLY A 79 -7.83 5.19 7.91
N VAL A 80 -7.76 6.51 7.74
CA VAL A 80 -8.58 7.25 6.80
C VAL A 80 -7.85 7.52 5.50
N VAL A 81 -8.59 7.41 4.40
CA VAL A 81 -8.18 7.85 3.07
C VAL A 81 -8.75 9.25 2.83
N GLN A 82 -7.88 10.18 2.48
CA GLN A 82 -8.20 11.59 2.38
C GLN A 82 -8.93 11.90 1.07
N GLY A 83 -10.07 12.57 1.17
CA GLY A 83 -10.78 13.14 0.02
C GLY A 83 -11.82 12.23 -0.64
N ASN A 84 -11.92 10.94 -0.28
CA ASN A 84 -12.98 10.05 -0.78
C ASN A 84 -13.87 9.43 0.29
N GLY A 85 -13.61 9.69 1.58
CA GLY A 85 -14.37 9.11 2.70
C GLY A 85 -14.08 7.62 2.95
N GLY A 86 -13.08 7.06 2.26
CA GLY A 86 -12.68 5.67 2.41
C GLY A 86 -11.84 5.42 3.64
N LEU A 87 -11.82 4.15 4.07
CA LEU A 87 -10.89 3.63 5.04
C LEU A 87 -9.93 2.66 4.37
N VAL A 88 -8.75 2.52 4.97
CA VAL A 88 -7.76 1.53 4.59
C VAL A 88 -7.28 0.78 5.82
N ALA A 89 -7.09 -0.52 5.68
CA ALA A 89 -6.41 -1.35 6.67
C ALA A 89 -5.29 -2.15 6.01
N ILE A 90 -4.16 -2.28 6.70
CA ILE A 90 -2.97 -3.00 6.25
C ILE A 90 -2.51 -3.90 7.38
N SER A 91 -2.28 -5.17 7.10
CA SER A 91 -1.86 -6.17 8.06
C SER A 91 -0.60 -6.86 7.57
N ILE A 92 0.45 -6.82 8.38
CA ILE A 92 1.76 -7.38 8.07
C ILE A 92 2.01 -8.62 8.93
N ARG A 93 2.46 -9.71 8.31
CA ARG A 93 2.91 -10.95 8.97
C ARG A 93 4.17 -11.46 8.29
N ASN A 94 5.31 -11.37 8.97
CA ASN A 94 6.62 -11.87 8.56
C ASN A 94 6.96 -11.52 7.10
N GLY A 95 6.94 -10.23 6.78
CA GLY A 95 7.25 -9.73 5.44
C GLY A 95 6.10 -9.85 4.42
N LYS A 96 5.04 -10.62 4.70
CA LYS A 96 3.81 -10.61 3.90
C LYS A 96 2.90 -9.49 4.35
N ALA A 97 2.18 -8.88 3.42
CA ALA A 97 1.17 -7.88 3.72
C ALA A 97 -0.13 -8.16 2.98
N VAL A 98 -1.26 -7.88 3.64
CA VAL A 98 -2.59 -7.80 3.03
C VAL A 98 -3.20 -6.45 3.37
N ALA A 99 -3.93 -5.89 2.42
CA ALA A 99 -4.65 -4.66 2.64
C ALA A 99 -6.06 -4.73 2.08
N TYR A 100 -6.89 -3.85 2.62
CA TYR A 100 -8.25 -3.64 2.17
C TYR A 100 -8.51 -2.15 2.15
N PHE A 101 -9.06 -1.67 1.05
CA PHE A 101 -9.52 -0.30 0.88
C PHE A 101 -11.00 -0.32 0.51
N CYS A 102 -11.78 0.47 1.24
CA CYS A 102 -13.22 0.53 1.05
C CYS A 102 -13.78 1.90 1.42
N ASP A 103 -14.69 2.43 0.61
CA ASP A 103 -15.45 3.66 0.90
C ASP A 103 -16.98 3.42 0.92
N GLY A 104 -17.38 2.15 1.03
CA GLY A 104 -18.78 1.72 0.95
C GLY A 104 -19.26 1.48 -0.49
N HIS A 105 -18.55 1.98 -1.51
CA HIS A 105 -18.87 1.77 -2.92
C HIS A 105 -17.72 1.11 -3.68
N ILE A 106 -16.51 1.62 -3.51
CA ILE A 106 -15.28 1.02 -4.00
C ILE A 106 -14.83 -0.04 -3.00
N GLU A 107 -14.40 -1.18 -3.53
CA GLU A 107 -13.75 -2.24 -2.78
C GLU A 107 -12.47 -2.64 -3.51
N ALA A 108 -11.36 -2.72 -2.79
CA ALA A 108 -10.12 -3.30 -3.28
C ALA A 108 -9.47 -4.15 -2.18
N TRP A 109 -9.23 -5.42 -2.50
CA TRP A 109 -8.35 -6.30 -1.75
C TRP A 109 -6.97 -6.27 -2.40
N LEU A 110 -5.92 -6.23 -1.59
CA LEU A 110 -4.55 -6.17 -2.08
C LEU A 110 -3.66 -7.10 -1.26
N LYS A 111 -2.60 -7.63 -1.89
CA LYS A 111 -1.56 -8.40 -1.22
C LYS A 111 -0.18 -7.94 -1.69
N GLY A 112 0.84 -8.18 -0.88
CA GLY A 112 2.21 -7.89 -1.27
C GLY A 112 3.18 -8.11 -0.14
N THR A 113 4.22 -7.30 -0.08
CA THR A 113 5.33 -7.44 0.87
C THR A 113 5.54 -6.18 1.69
N ALA A 114 6.12 -6.38 2.87
CA ALA A 114 6.64 -5.32 3.72
C ALA A 114 8.12 -5.59 4.02
N GLU A 115 8.97 -4.66 3.62
CA GLU A 115 10.42 -4.73 3.77
C GLU A 115 11.00 -3.31 3.78
N ASN A 116 12.15 -3.13 4.43
CA ASN A 116 12.83 -1.82 4.55
C ASN A 116 11.88 -0.67 4.97
N ASN A 117 11.00 -0.94 5.93
CA ASN A 117 9.97 -0.02 6.43
C ASN A 117 9.05 0.54 5.33
N THR A 118 8.85 -0.21 4.26
CA THR A 118 7.93 0.12 3.19
C THR A 118 6.99 -1.06 2.96
N VAL A 119 5.78 -0.77 2.53
CA VAL A 119 4.83 -1.77 2.07
C VAL A 119 4.40 -1.44 0.65
N THR A 120 4.40 -2.46 -0.20
CA THR A 120 3.88 -2.39 -1.57
C THR A 120 2.88 -3.52 -1.73
N LEU A 121 1.62 -3.17 -2.02
CA LEU A 121 0.54 -4.14 -2.19
C LEU A 121 -0.20 -3.89 -3.49
N GLU A 122 -0.54 -4.97 -4.18
CA GLU A 122 -1.24 -4.94 -5.45
C GLU A 122 -2.53 -5.74 -5.36
N GLY A 123 -3.54 -5.27 -6.09
CA GLY A 123 -4.81 -5.94 -6.28
C GLY A 123 -5.41 -5.60 -7.63
N LYS A 124 -6.65 -6.03 -7.87
CA LYS A 124 -7.33 -5.75 -9.12
C LYS A 124 -7.54 -4.24 -9.33
N ASP A 125 -6.84 -3.70 -10.34
CA ASP A 125 -6.81 -2.26 -10.66
C ASP A 125 -6.38 -1.36 -9.49
N ALA A 126 -5.67 -1.91 -8.50
CA ALA A 126 -5.38 -1.25 -7.24
C ALA A 126 -3.90 -1.39 -6.83
N LEU A 127 -3.32 -0.31 -6.31
CA LEU A 127 -1.96 -0.28 -5.77
C LEU A 127 -1.94 0.49 -4.45
N ILE A 128 -1.24 -0.04 -3.45
CA ILE A 128 -0.90 0.69 -2.22
C ILE A 128 0.60 0.70 -2.07
N THR A 129 1.16 1.89 -1.87
CA THR A 129 2.55 2.09 -1.46
C THR A 129 2.57 2.97 -0.22
N ALA A 130 3.26 2.52 0.84
CA ALA A 130 3.32 3.25 2.10
C ALA A 130 4.65 3.07 2.82
N SER A 131 5.08 4.13 3.51
CA SER A 131 6.17 4.05 4.48
C SER A 131 5.61 3.70 5.86
N LEU A 132 6.35 2.87 6.60
CA LEU A 132 6.06 2.39 7.94
C LEU A 132 6.99 3.09 8.92
N GLY A 133 6.45 3.81 9.90
CA GLY A 133 7.30 4.51 10.85
C GLY A 133 6.50 5.35 11.85
N GLY A 134 7.08 5.56 13.04
CA GLY A 134 6.46 6.38 14.08
C GLY A 134 5.02 5.95 14.42
N GLY A 135 4.78 4.63 14.48
CA GLY A 135 3.50 4.03 14.86
C GLY A 135 2.39 4.15 13.79
N LYS A 136 2.73 4.40 12.53
CA LYS A 136 1.76 4.55 11.43
C LYS A 136 2.31 4.08 10.09
N ALA A 137 1.39 3.73 9.19
CA ALA A 137 1.62 3.59 7.77
C ALA A 137 1.06 4.83 7.06
N GLN A 138 1.88 5.48 6.23
CA GLN A 138 1.49 6.67 5.47
C GLN A 138 1.86 6.48 4.01
N GLY A 139 0.91 6.73 3.12
CA GLY A 139 1.10 6.37 1.73
C GLY A 139 -0.02 6.82 0.81
N ARG A 140 -0.10 6.15 -0.33
CA ARG A 140 -1.16 6.36 -1.32
C ARG A 140 -1.88 5.05 -1.62
N VAL A 141 -3.17 5.17 -1.86
CA VAL A 141 -3.99 4.14 -2.51
C VAL A 141 -4.36 4.62 -3.89
N GLU A 142 -4.13 3.77 -4.87
CA GLU A 142 -4.52 3.98 -6.26
C GLU A 142 -5.58 2.97 -6.63
N PHE A 143 -6.61 3.42 -7.35
CA PHE A 143 -7.67 2.58 -7.86
C PHE A 143 -8.17 3.12 -9.19
N LYS A 144 -8.05 2.32 -10.27
CA LYS A 144 -8.50 2.69 -11.63
C LYS A 144 -8.03 4.09 -12.08
N GLY A 145 -6.76 4.39 -11.87
CA GLY A 145 -6.14 5.66 -12.27
C GLY A 145 -6.44 6.86 -11.34
N LYS A 146 -7.21 6.67 -10.27
CA LYS A 146 -7.38 7.67 -9.21
C LYS A 146 -6.44 7.37 -8.06
N SER A 147 -5.95 8.40 -7.37
CA SER A 147 -4.97 8.25 -6.30
C SER A 147 -5.29 9.16 -5.11
N TRP A 148 -5.30 8.59 -3.91
CA TRP A 148 -5.58 9.31 -2.66
C TRP A 148 -4.50 9.03 -1.62
N ARG A 149 -4.20 10.02 -0.78
CA ARG A 149 -3.31 9.85 0.37
C ARG A 149 -4.06 9.19 1.52
N PHE A 150 -3.36 8.42 2.34
CA PHE A 150 -3.92 7.90 3.58
C PHE A 150 -2.93 8.01 4.73
N SER A 151 -3.47 7.92 5.95
CA SER A 151 -2.70 7.74 7.17
C SER A 151 -3.40 6.73 8.06
N ALA A 152 -2.71 5.63 8.38
CA ALA A 152 -3.22 4.52 9.16
C ALA A 152 -2.34 4.30 10.39
N ALA A 153 -2.92 4.44 11.59
CA ALA A 153 -2.20 4.21 12.84
C ALA A 153 -2.15 2.71 13.15
N VAL A 154 -1.17 2.29 13.94
CA VAL A 154 -1.19 0.94 14.55
C VAL A 154 -2.46 0.78 15.36
N VAL A 155 -3.14 -0.35 15.17
CA VAL A 155 -4.38 -0.69 15.88
C VAL A 155 -4.29 -2.04 16.56
N LYS A 156 -5.20 -2.26 17.51
CA LYS A 156 -5.43 -3.54 18.17
C LYS A 156 -6.92 -3.86 18.11
N LYS A 157 -7.26 -5.13 18.32
CA LYS A 157 -8.65 -5.59 18.39
C LYS A 157 -9.47 -4.72 19.34
N PRO A 158 -10.73 -4.39 18.98
CA PRO A 158 -11.47 -4.85 17.80
C PRO A 158 -11.24 -4.02 16.53
N SER A 159 -10.25 -3.12 16.51
CA SER A 159 -9.93 -2.31 15.33
C SER A 159 -8.98 -3.05 14.40
N GLY A 160 -9.15 -2.83 13.09
CA GLY A 160 -8.34 -3.47 12.05
C GLY A 160 -9.19 -4.00 10.90
N LEU A 161 -8.56 -4.92 10.16
CA LEU A 161 -9.13 -5.58 8.99
C LEU A 161 -9.85 -6.87 9.39
N TYR A 162 -11.02 -7.09 8.80
CA TYR A 162 -11.75 -8.35 8.91
C TYR A 162 -12.25 -8.83 7.55
N ARG A 163 -12.30 -10.15 7.38
CA ARG A 163 -12.81 -10.81 6.17
C ARG A 163 -13.70 -11.99 6.51
N ALA A 164 -14.82 -12.14 5.82
CA ALA A 164 -15.65 -13.34 5.88
C ALA A 164 -15.80 -13.93 4.48
N THR A 165 -15.89 -15.25 4.40
CA THR A 165 -16.30 -15.94 3.18
C THR A 165 -17.32 -17.02 3.49
N ALA A 166 -18.35 -17.14 2.66
CA ALA A 166 -19.31 -18.23 2.74
C ALA A 166 -19.64 -18.75 1.33
N GLN A 167 -20.20 -19.95 1.27
CA GLN A 167 -20.62 -20.57 0.01
C GLN A 167 -22.09 -20.95 0.13
N VAL A 168 -22.92 -20.36 -0.72
CA VAL A 168 -24.38 -20.53 -0.68
C VAL A 168 -24.87 -20.85 -2.08
N ARG A 169 -25.44 -22.05 -2.26
CA ARG A 169 -26.00 -22.51 -3.55
C ARG A 169 -25.02 -22.34 -4.73
N GLY A 170 -23.75 -22.64 -4.50
CA GLY A 170 -22.69 -22.54 -5.52
C GLY A 170 -22.10 -21.14 -5.73
N ALA A 171 -22.69 -20.09 -5.14
CA ALA A 171 -22.13 -18.75 -5.17
C ALA A 171 -21.21 -18.51 -3.96
N ARG A 172 -20.05 -17.90 -4.20
CA ARG A 172 -19.16 -17.43 -3.13
C ARG A 172 -19.59 -16.05 -2.67
N ILE A 173 -19.72 -15.87 -1.37
CA ILE A 173 -19.94 -14.58 -0.72
C ILE A 173 -18.61 -14.17 -0.10
N VAL A 174 -18.23 -12.91 -0.30
CA VAL A 174 -17.05 -12.30 0.33
C VAL A 174 -17.49 -11.03 1.04
N GLY A 175 -17.12 -10.90 2.31
CA GLY A 175 -17.32 -9.68 3.07
C GLY A 175 -15.99 -9.14 3.56
N GLY A 176 -15.81 -7.83 3.47
CA GLY A 176 -14.66 -7.11 4.03
C GLY A 176 -15.11 -5.98 4.94
N TRP A 177 -14.38 -5.78 6.04
CA TRP A 177 -14.63 -4.69 6.98
C TRP A 177 -13.32 -4.08 7.46
N ILE A 178 -13.40 -2.76 7.71
CA ILE A 178 -12.40 -1.99 8.42
C ILE A 178 -13.11 -1.39 9.63
N LYS A 179 -12.55 -1.56 10.83
CA LYS A 179 -13.01 -0.88 12.04
C LYS A 179 -11.89 0.00 12.58
N LEU A 180 -12.18 1.29 12.78
CA LEU A 180 -11.26 2.23 13.41
C LEU A 180 -11.43 2.26 14.94
N PRO A 181 -10.41 2.74 15.69
CA PRO A 181 -10.53 2.96 17.13
C PRO A 181 -11.62 3.95 17.52
N SER A 182 -12.00 4.86 16.62
CA SER A 182 -13.11 5.80 16.81
C SER A 182 -14.49 5.14 16.79
N GLY A 183 -14.56 3.85 16.43
CA GLY A 183 -15.81 3.13 16.19
C GLY A 183 -16.31 3.21 14.76
N GLN A 184 -15.78 4.12 13.93
CA GLN A 184 -16.12 4.20 12.52
C GLN A 184 -15.78 2.87 11.82
N SER A 185 -16.71 2.36 11.01
CA SER A 185 -16.51 1.16 10.22
C SER A 185 -17.07 1.33 8.82
N VAL A 186 -16.37 0.74 7.85
CA VAL A 186 -16.85 0.60 6.47
C VAL A 186 -16.58 -0.83 6.02
N GLY A 187 -17.38 -1.30 5.08
CA GLY A 187 -17.22 -2.64 4.52
C GLY A 187 -18.14 -2.83 3.32
N ARG A 188 -17.92 -3.92 2.60
CA ARG A 188 -18.81 -4.38 1.53
C ARG A 188 -18.99 -5.89 1.59
N LEU A 189 -20.16 -6.32 1.13
CA LEU A 189 -20.50 -7.72 0.89
C LEU A 189 -20.76 -7.93 -0.58
N THR A 190 -20.07 -8.89 -1.20
CA THR A 190 -20.15 -9.17 -2.63
C THR A 190 -20.49 -10.64 -2.91
N ILE A 191 -21.15 -10.89 -4.04
CA ILE A 191 -21.49 -12.23 -4.54
C ILE A 191 -20.73 -12.52 -5.84
N GLY A 192 -20.09 -13.69 -5.85
CA GLY A 192 -19.33 -14.19 -6.98
C GLY A 192 -18.17 -13.26 -7.34
N GLU A 193 -17.67 -13.41 -8.56
CA GLU A 193 -16.51 -12.63 -9.06
C GLU A 193 -16.93 -11.33 -9.74
N SER A 194 -18.24 -11.09 -9.88
CA SER A 194 -18.80 -9.92 -10.55
C SER A 194 -18.55 -8.61 -9.80
N GLY A 195 -18.23 -8.69 -8.50
CA GLY A 195 -18.15 -7.52 -7.60
C GLY A 195 -19.52 -6.88 -7.29
N ALA A 196 -20.61 -7.50 -7.74
CA ALA A 196 -21.96 -7.09 -7.37
C ALA A 196 -22.17 -7.31 -5.88
N GLY A 197 -22.65 -6.28 -5.20
CA GLY A 197 -22.71 -6.26 -3.74
C GLY A 197 -23.07 -4.90 -3.21
N GLU A 198 -23.18 -4.79 -1.89
CA GLU A 198 -23.63 -3.59 -1.19
C GLU A 198 -22.72 -3.23 -0.02
N ALA A 199 -22.93 -2.05 0.55
CA ALA A 199 -22.26 -1.65 1.78
C ALA A 199 -22.65 -2.61 2.91
N ALA A 200 -21.65 -3.04 3.67
CA ALA A 200 -21.87 -3.90 4.83
C ALA A 200 -22.32 -3.08 6.04
N ALA A 201 -23.17 -3.68 6.88
CA ALA A 201 -23.44 -3.14 8.20
C ALA A 201 -22.13 -3.00 9.00
N ALA A 202 -22.11 -2.02 9.91
CA ALA A 202 -20.97 -1.80 10.80
C ALA A 202 -20.65 -3.08 11.58
N PHE A 203 -19.36 -3.40 11.67
CA PHE A 203 -18.89 -4.58 12.37
C PHE A 203 -18.61 -4.26 13.84
N GLU A 204 -19.33 -4.90 14.76
CA GLU A 204 -19.19 -4.71 16.21
C GLU A 204 -18.46 -5.87 16.92
N GLY A 205 -17.89 -6.81 16.15
CA GLY A 205 -17.37 -8.06 16.68
C GLY A 205 -18.42 -9.18 16.65
N GLY A 206 -18.01 -10.38 16.27
CA GLY A 206 -18.89 -11.55 16.21
C GLY A 206 -19.48 -11.82 14.83
N VAL A 207 -20.65 -12.43 14.78
CA VAL A 207 -21.30 -12.87 13.52
C VAL A 207 -22.07 -11.72 12.89
N VAL A 208 -21.91 -11.52 11.59
CA VAL A 208 -22.71 -10.62 10.77
C VAL A 208 -23.71 -11.44 9.97
N THR A 209 -24.98 -11.08 10.00
CA THR A 209 -26.01 -11.76 9.20
C THR A 209 -26.34 -10.95 7.96
N TRP A 210 -26.31 -11.60 6.79
CA TRP A 210 -26.61 -10.97 5.52
C TRP A 210 -27.67 -11.78 4.76
N TYR A 211 -28.88 -11.23 4.59
CA TYR A 211 -30.04 -11.96 4.06
C TYR A 211 -30.28 -13.33 4.73
N GLY A 212 -30.09 -13.40 6.05
CA GLY A 212 -30.21 -14.65 6.82
C GLY A 212 -28.99 -15.58 6.75
N ILE A 213 -27.95 -15.22 6.02
CA ILE A 213 -26.71 -15.98 5.91
C ILE A 213 -25.74 -15.50 7.00
N PRO A 214 -25.34 -16.38 7.95
CA PRO A 214 -24.36 -16.02 8.95
C PRO A 214 -22.97 -15.96 8.33
N LEU A 215 -22.28 -14.86 8.56
CA LEU A 215 -20.89 -14.65 8.19
C LEU A 215 -20.09 -14.42 9.48
N THR A 216 -18.95 -15.08 9.59
CA THR A 216 -18.05 -14.91 10.74
C THR A 216 -16.79 -14.19 10.28
N PRO A 217 -16.74 -12.84 10.34
CA PRO A 217 -15.54 -12.07 10.06
C PRO A 217 -14.34 -12.59 10.84
N GLN A 218 -13.30 -12.98 10.10
CA GLN A 218 -12.03 -13.46 10.59
C GLN A 218 -10.98 -12.36 10.52
N GLU A 219 -9.96 -12.48 11.33
CA GLU A 219 -8.79 -11.61 11.34
C GLU A 219 -7.77 -11.99 10.26
N PRO A 220 -6.80 -11.11 9.96
CA PRO A 220 -5.80 -11.34 8.92
C PRO A 220 -5.02 -12.64 9.07
N ASP A 221 -4.76 -13.09 10.32
CA ASP A 221 -4.06 -14.35 10.59
C ASP A 221 -4.75 -15.57 9.96
N ALA A 222 -6.08 -15.51 9.73
CA ALA A 222 -6.83 -16.63 9.15
C ALA A 222 -6.79 -16.67 7.61
N PHE A 223 -6.44 -15.56 6.94
CA PHE A 223 -6.60 -15.46 5.49
C PHE A 223 -5.44 -14.83 4.74
N ILE A 224 -4.44 -14.27 5.41
CA ILE A 224 -3.33 -13.56 4.73
C ILE A 224 -2.59 -14.46 3.72
N ASP A 225 -2.50 -15.76 3.98
CA ASP A 225 -1.84 -16.73 3.07
C ASP A 225 -2.76 -17.26 1.96
N THR A 226 -4.08 -17.08 2.09
CA THR A 226 -5.08 -17.66 1.16
C THR A 226 -5.81 -16.62 0.34
N ILE A 227 -5.56 -15.34 0.58
CA ILE A 227 -6.22 -14.27 -0.15
C ILE A 227 -5.70 -14.20 -1.59
N ASN A 228 -6.65 -14.21 -2.53
CA ASN A 228 -6.38 -13.89 -3.91
C ASN A 228 -7.12 -12.58 -4.22
N PRO A 229 -6.40 -11.45 -4.35
CA PRO A 229 -7.00 -10.14 -4.61
C PRO A 229 -7.54 -9.98 -6.03
#